data_AF-A0A3P6A974-F1
#
_entry.id   AF-A0A3P6A974-F1
#
_cell.length_a   1.000
_cell.length_b   1.000
_cell.length_c   1.000
_cell.angle_alpha   90.00
_cell.angle_beta   90.00
_cell.angle_gamma   90.00
#
_symmetry.space_group_name_H-M   'P 1'
#
loop_
_entity.id
_entity.type
_entity.pdbx_description
1 polymer ?
#
loop_
_entity_poly.entity_id
_entity_poly.type
_entity_poly.pdbx_seq_one_letter_code
_entity_poly.pdbx_strand_id
1 'polypeptide(L)'
;MNGNLFWIISFDETKYHLETFDFSREGFYRFCDLPCRKRHPLDALVLRVFKGDRFSVLKQSKVTKKIEIWVTKNKVNVEDGKSVGWMRLMNFSIPNFPRLAQATYYQQPSYFIDNNERLVVCCCDKTGKPWIYVMGDNKLISKVHLDSVADPWPLHCTCFPSLVPVPRGQRDEPE
;
A
#
# COMPACT_ATOMS: atom_id res chain seq x y z
N MET A 1 9.71 -7.73 -6.11
CA MET A 1 9.61 -8.64 -4.93
C MET A 1 9.14 -10.05 -5.32
N ASN A 2 9.72 -10.66 -6.36
CA ASN A 2 9.58 -12.08 -6.75
C ASN A 2 8.20 -12.75 -6.57
N GLY A 3 7.10 -12.02 -6.75
CA GLY A 3 5.74 -12.56 -6.60
C GLY A 3 5.29 -12.88 -5.17
N ASN A 4 6.08 -12.55 -4.14
CA ASN A 4 5.70 -12.83 -2.75
C ASN A 4 4.56 -11.94 -2.27
N LEU A 5 3.61 -12.53 -1.54
CA LEU A 5 2.43 -11.85 -1.01
C LEU A 5 2.68 -11.41 0.43
N PHE A 6 2.38 -10.14 0.71
CA PHE A 6 2.53 -9.56 2.04
C PHE A 6 1.21 -8.97 2.52
N TRP A 7 0.90 -9.18 3.79
CA TRP A 7 -0.28 -8.63 4.45
C TRP A 7 0.12 -7.79 5.65
N ILE A 8 -0.62 -6.71 5.87
CA ILE A 8 -0.51 -5.95 7.10
C ILE A 8 -1.47 -6.54 8.12
N ILE A 9 -0.92 -6.92 9.27
CA ILE A 9 -1.67 -7.52 10.37
C ILE A 9 -1.62 -6.61 11.58
N SER A 10 -2.72 -6.62 12.35
CA SER A 10 -2.85 -5.93 13.62
C SER A 10 -3.44 -6.87 14.66
N PHE A 11 -2.58 -7.49 15.46
CA PHE A 11 -3.01 -8.36 16.57
C PHE A 11 -3.11 -7.61 17.90
N ASP A 12 -2.24 -6.63 18.15
CA ASP A 12 -2.29 -5.78 19.34
C ASP A 12 -3.00 -4.44 19.05
N GLU A 13 -3.36 -3.73 20.12
CA GLU A 13 -4.01 -2.42 19.98
C GLU A 13 -3.07 -1.33 19.43
N THR A 14 -1.76 -1.59 19.37
CA THR A 14 -0.75 -0.51 19.27
C THR A 14 0.24 -0.63 18.11
N LYS A 15 0.40 -1.80 17.49
CA LYS A 15 1.40 -2.07 16.46
C LYS A 15 0.77 -2.75 15.25
N TYR A 16 1.54 -2.68 14.17
CA TYR A 16 1.29 -3.41 12.95
C TYR A 16 2.55 -4.17 12.60
N HIS A 17 2.39 -5.33 11.96
CA HIS A 17 3.48 -6.06 11.36
C HIS A 17 3.08 -6.56 9.98
N LEU A 18 4.08 -6.91 9.19
CA LEU A 18 3.91 -7.60 7.94
C LEU A 18 3.98 -9.10 8.16
N GLU A 19 3.08 -9.84 7.54
CA GLU A 19 3.16 -11.29 7.39
C GLU A 19 3.30 -11.64 5.91
N THR A 20 3.95 -12.77 5.65
CA THR A 20 4.05 -13.38 4.32
C THR A 20 3.79 -14.87 4.45
N PHE A 21 3.35 -15.48 3.36
CA PHE A 21 3.16 -16.93 3.28
C PHE A 21 4.45 -17.60 2.81
N ASP A 22 4.94 -18.57 3.58
CA ASP A 22 6.01 -19.46 3.17
C ASP A 22 5.40 -20.69 2.50
N PHE A 23 5.55 -20.81 1.17
CA PHE A 23 5.09 -21.99 0.44
C PHE A 23 5.85 -23.27 0.83
N SER A 24 7.08 -23.16 1.32
CA SER A 24 7.89 -24.32 1.72
C SER A 24 7.48 -24.87 3.09
N ARG A 25 6.98 -23.99 3.97
CA ARG A 25 6.50 -24.35 5.31
C ARG A 25 4.98 -24.41 5.40
N GLU A 26 4.28 -24.15 4.29
CA GLU A 26 2.82 -24.10 4.17
C GLU A 26 2.15 -23.23 5.26
N GLY A 27 2.71 -22.05 5.54
CA GLY A 27 2.24 -21.25 6.67
C GLY A 27 2.56 -19.76 6.59
N PHE A 28 1.81 -18.99 7.37
CA PHE A 28 2.05 -17.56 7.56
C PHE A 28 3.13 -17.34 8.62
N TYR A 29 4.04 -16.41 8.37
CA TYR A 29 5.00 -16.00 9.39
C TYR A 29 5.15 -14.48 9.40
N ARG A 30 5.47 -13.96 10.59
CA ARG A 30 5.80 -12.55 10.79
C ARG A 30 7.09 -12.23 10.06
N PHE A 31 6.98 -11.35 9.07
CA PHE A 31 8.08 -10.88 8.26
C PHE A 31 8.86 -9.78 8.98
N CYS A 32 8.23 -8.65 9.29
CA CYS A 32 8.85 -7.54 10.01
C CYS A 32 7.81 -6.62 10.68
N ASP A 33 8.26 -5.77 11.59
CA ASP A 33 7.40 -4.74 12.17
C ASP A 33 7.28 -3.50 11.29
N LEU A 34 6.10 -2.89 11.31
CA LEU A 34 5.89 -1.62 10.65
C LEU A 34 6.37 -0.46 11.53
N PRO A 35 6.88 0.63 10.94
CA PRO A 35 7.47 1.75 11.68
C PRO A 35 6.41 2.63 12.37
N CYS A 36 5.15 2.47 11.98
CA CYS A 36 4.05 3.29 12.45
C CYS A 36 3.20 2.54 13.49
N ARG A 37 2.91 3.21 14.60
CA ARG A 37 1.99 2.68 15.62
C ARG A 37 0.53 2.81 15.19
N LYS A 38 -0.30 1.85 15.57
CA LYS A 38 -1.75 1.95 15.52
C LYS A 38 -2.20 2.99 16.53
N ARG A 39 -2.94 4.01 16.07
CA ARG A 39 -3.55 5.01 16.96
C ARG A 39 -5.07 4.89 16.98
N HIS A 40 -5.65 4.41 15.89
CA HIS A 40 -7.07 4.15 15.80
C HIS A 40 -7.33 2.95 14.87
N PRO A 41 -8.31 2.08 15.15
CA PRO A 41 -8.71 0.97 14.26
C PRO A 41 -9.11 1.35 12.83
N LEU A 42 -9.25 2.65 12.54
CA LEU A 42 -9.73 3.17 11.26
C LEU A 42 -8.71 4.15 10.67
N ASP A 43 -7.44 4.07 11.12
CA ASP A 43 -6.32 4.66 10.41
C ASP A 43 -6.27 4.03 9.00
N ALA A 44 -6.07 4.84 7.96
CA ALA A 44 -5.80 4.29 6.63
C ALA A 44 -4.39 3.71 6.64
N LEU A 45 -4.19 2.51 6.08
CA LEU A 45 -2.89 1.85 6.09
C LEU A 45 -2.73 0.96 4.87
N VAL A 46 -1.76 1.28 4.01
CA VAL A 46 -1.60 0.64 2.69
C VAL A 46 -0.15 0.35 2.39
N LEU A 47 0.16 -0.92 2.13
CA LEU A 47 1.47 -1.40 1.68
C LEU A 47 1.55 -1.37 0.15
N ARG A 48 2.69 -0.93 -0.39
CA ARG A 48 3.02 -1.00 -1.82
C ARG A 48 4.49 -1.37 -2.02
N VAL A 49 4.80 -1.83 -3.23
CA VAL A 49 6.18 -1.98 -3.68
C VAL A 49 6.74 -0.61 -4.03
N PHE A 50 7.96 -0.34 -3.59
CA PHE A 50 8.67 0.90 -3.83
C PHE A 50 9.97 0.61 -4.58
N LYS A 51 10.17 1.25 -5.73
CA LYS A 51 11.36 1.08 -6.59
C LYS A 51 11.69 -0.40 -6.91
N GLY A 52 10.68 -1.28 -6.94
CA GLY A 52 10.77 -2.69 -7.36
C GLY A 52 11.17 -3.69 -6.27
N ASP A 53 11.97 -3.28 -5.29
CA ASP A 53 12.60 -4.18 -4.32
C ASP A 53 12.56 -3.69 -2.86
N ARG A 54 11.85 -2.58 -2.60
CA ARG A 54 11.59 -2.03 -1.27
C ARG A 54 10.09 -1.97 -1.00
N PHE A 55 9.72 -1.72 0.25
CA PHE A 55 8.34 -1.40 0.59
C PHE A 55 8.14 0.10 0.75
N SER A 56 6.92 0.56 0.45
CA SER A 56 6.37 1.79 0.97
C SER A 56 5.08 1.50 1.74
N VAL A 57 4.84 2.30 2.78
CA VAL A 57 3.63 2.24 3.60
C VAL A 57 3.06 3.64 3.70
N LEU A 58 1.82 3.81 3.23
CA LEU A 58 1.02 4.98 3.50
C LEU A 58 0.24 4.75 4.77
N LYS A 59 0.31 5.69 5.71
CA LYS A 59 -0.57 5.75 6.87
C LYS A 59 -1.27 7.11 6.92
N GLN A 60 -2.58 7.12 7.17
CA GLN A 60 -3.28 8.32 7.58
C GLN A 60 -3.97 8.11 8.92
N SER A 61 -3.69 8.98 9.90
CA SER A 61 -4.38 8.92 11.19
C SER A 61 -5.84 9.36 11.06
N LYS A 62 -6.78 8.59 11.63
CA LYS A 62 -8.18 9.02 11.74
C LYS A 62 -8.31 10.32 12.54
N VAL A 63 -7.56 10.43 13.64
CA VAL A 63 -7.70 11.53 14.61
C VAL A 63 -7.07 12.81 14.06
N THR A 64 -5.80 12.75 13.65
CA THR A 64 -5.04 13.96 13.29
C THR A 64 -5.07 14.29 11.80
N LYS A 65 -5.59 13.39 10.95
CA LYS A 65 -5.51 13.47 9.47
C LYS A 65 -4.11 13.51 8.88
N LYS A 66 -3.07 13.46 9.71
CA LYS A 66 -1.67 13.42 9.25
C LYS A 66 -1.45 12.18 8.40
N ILE A 67 -0.81 12.39 7.26
CA ILE A 67 -0.37 11.34 6.34
C ILE A 67 1.13 11.16 6.54
N GLU A 68 1.56 9.92 6.66
CA GLU A 68 2.96 9.54 6.76
C GLU A 68 3.24 8.50 5.68
N ILE A 69 4.30 8.72 4.90
CA ILE A 69 4.83 7.74 3.97
C ILE A 69 6.15 7.22 4.53
N TRP A 70 6.20 5.92 4.76
CA TRP A 70 7.38 5.21 5.21
C TRP A 70 7.91 4.33 4.09
N VAL A 71 9.23 4.18 4.01
CA VAL A 71 9.88 3.29 3.05
C VAL A 71 10.95 2.48 3.76
N THR A 72 11.25 1.29 3.24
CA THR A 72 12.42 0.55 3.74
C THR A 72 13.69 1.27 3.32
N LYS A 73 14.69 1.31 4.20
CA LYS A 73 15.99 1.94 3.95
C LYS A 73 16.69 1.24 2.79
N ASN A 74 16.79 -0.08 2.91
CA ASN A 74 17.48 -0.94 1.96
C ASN A 74 16.49 -1.81 1.18
N LYS A 75 17.02 -2.47 0.15
CA LYS A 75 16.38 -3.59 -0.54
C LYS A 75 15.94 -4.63 0.49
N VAL A 76 14.72 -5.14 0.31
CA VAL A 76 14.16 -6.17 1.18
C VAL A 76 14.54 -7.54 0.64
N ASN A 77 15.20 -8.36 1.47
CA ASN A 77 15.35 -9.78 1.22
C ASN A 77 14.20 -10.53 1.92
N VAL A 78 13.44 -11.34 1.17
CA VAL A 78 12.26 -12.04 1.70
C VAL A 78 12.66 -13.20 2.64
N GLU A 79 13.86 -13.75 2.45
CA GLU A 79 14.39 -14.83 3.28
C GLU A 79 14.88 -14.34 4.65
N ASP A 80 15.29 -13.06 4.75
CA ASP A 80 15.85 -12.46 5.96
C ASP A 80 15.03 -11.24 6.44
N GLY A 81 13.74 -11.47 6.70
CA GLY A 81 12.81 -10.42 7.16
C GLY A 81 13.19 -9.74 8.49
N LYS A 82 14.18 -10.26 9.22
CA LYS A 82 14.56 -9.79 10.55
C LYS A 82 15.32 -8.45 10.55
N SER A 83 15.84 -7.99 9.41
CA SER A 83 16.67 -6.77 9.30
C SER A 83 16.01 -5.61 8.53
N VAL A 84 14.68 -5.58 8.46
CA VAL A 84 13.97 -4.52 7.72
C VAL A 84 13.98 -3.19 8.47
N GLY A 85 14.92 -2.32 8.12
CA GLY A 85 14.96 -0.93 8.59
C GLY A 85 14.03 -0.02 7.80
N TRP A 86 13.26 0.82 8.50
CA TRP A 86 12.35 1.80 7.89
C TRP A 86 12.85 3.25 8.06
N MET A 87 12.49 4.12 7.14
CA MET A 87 12.67 5.57 7.22
C MET A 87 11.41 6.28 6.74
N ARG A 88 11.17 7.49 7.27
CA ARG A 88 10.06 8.32 6.80
C ARG A 88 10.49 9.03 5.54
N LEU A 89 9.76 8.81 4.45
CA LEU A 89 9.98 9.50 3.19
C LEU A 89 9.33 10.88 3.22
N MET A 90 8.05 10.94 3.59
CA MET A 90 7.25 12.17 3.59
C MET A 90 6.26 12.18 4.75
N ASN A 91 5.85 13.38 5.14
CA ASN A 91 4.71 13.57 6.01
C ASN A 91 3.92 14.81 5.59
N PHE A 92 2.59 14.72 5.69
CA PHE A 92 1.68 15.79 5.33
C PHE A 92 0.73 16.08 6.49
N SER A 93 0.56 17.37 6.79
CA SER A 93 -0.39 17.86 7.78
C SER A 93 -1.24 18.98 7.18
N ILE A 94 -2.06 18.62 6.20
CA ILE A 94 -2.88 19.57 5.43
C ILE A 94 -4.19 19.83 6.20
N PRO A 95 -4.52 21.10 6.52
CA PRO A 95 -5.79 21.44 7.17
C PRO A 95 -6.99 20.95 6.37
N ASN A 96 -8.01 20.43 7.07
CA ASN A 96 -9.26 19.94 6.47
C ASN A 96 -9.10 18.84 5.41
N PHE A 97 -7.95 18.15 5.36
CA PHE A 97 -7.75 17.07 4.39
C PHE A 97 -8.69 15.89 4.67
N PRO A 98 -9.33 15.31 3.62
CA PRO A 98 -10.31 14.26 3.79
C PRO A 98 -9.70 12.97 4.33
N ARG A 99 -10.57 12.11 4.86
CA ARG A 99 -10.19 10.74 5.18
C ARG A 99 -9.98 9.95 3.91
N LEU A 100 -8.86 9.24 3.85
CA LEU A 100 -8.53 8.33 2.76
C LEU A 100 -9.23 6.97 2.91
N ALA A 101 -9.36 6.48 4.16
CA ALA A 101 -10.16 5.30 4.49
C ALA A 101 -11.47 5.74 5.16
N GLN A 102 -12.60 5.45 4.51
CA GLN A 102 -13.92 5.71 5.06
C GLN A 102 -14.30 4.62 6.08
N ALA A 103 -15.15 4.96 7.05
CA ALA A 103 -15.60 3.97 8.05
C ALA A 103 -16.73 3.08 7.54
N THR A 104 -17.48 3.56 6.54
CA THR A 104 -18.64 2.90 5.96
C THR A 104 -18.26 1.82 4.94
N TYR A 105 -17.02 1.83 4.47
CA TYR A 105 -16.51 0.91 3.45
C TYR A 105 -15.14 0.40 3.89
N TYR A 106 -14.86 -0.88 3.71
CA TYR A 106 -13.53 -1.47 3.91
C TYR A 106 -12.49 -1.00 2.85
N GLN A 107 -12.79 0.09 2.15
CA GLN A 107 -12.00 0.61 1.03
C GLN A 107 -10.79 1.37 1.54
N GLN A 108 -9.61 0.82 1.28
CA GLN A 108 -8.33 1.49 1.48
C GLN A 108 -7.99 2.34 0.25
N PRO A 109 -7.29 3.47 0.41
CA PRO A 109 -6.83 4.26 -0.72
C PRO A 109 -5.83 3.46 -1.57
N SER A 110 -5.72 3.84 -2.83
CA SER A 110 -4.59 3.45 -3.67
C SER A 110 -3.63 4.63 -3.80
N TYR A 111 -2.33 4.36 -3.91
CA TYR A 111 -1.34 5.43 -4.00
C TYR A 111 -0.08 4.97 -4.72
N PHE A 112 0.67 5.95 -5.21
CA PHE A 112 2.05 5.80 -5.66
C PHE A 112 2.84 7.08 -5.38
N ILE A 113 4.16 6.96 -5.47
CA ILE A 113 5.09 8.09 -5.38
C ILE A 113 5.62 8.32 -6.79
N ASP A 114 5.43 9.51 -7.35
CA ASP A 114 5.89 9.83 -8.70
C ASP A 114 7.41 10.13 -8.73
N ASN A 115 7.93 10.35 -9.94
CA ASN A 115 9.36 10.64 -10.13
C ASN A 115 9.81 11.98 -9.53
N ASN A 116 8.88 12.90 -9.27
CA ASN A 116 9.14 14.20 -8.64
C ASN A 116 8.96 14.13 -7.11
N GLU A 117 8.95 12.93 -6.54
CA GLU A 117 8.72 12.72 -5.11
C GLU A 117 7.40 13.36 -4.63
N ARG A 118 6.35 13.28 -5.45
CA ARG A 118 5.00 13.66 -5.07
C ARG A 118 4.19 12.43 -4.73
N LEU A 119 3.35 12.59 -3.72
CA LEU A 119 2.41 11.56 -3.33
C LEU A 119 1.13 11.73 -4.15
N VAL A 120 0.79 10.72 -4.94
CA VAL A 120 -0.48 10.62 -5.65
C VAL A 120 -1.36 9.60 -4.95
N VAL A 121 -2.56 10.00 -4.53
CA VAL A 121 -3.51 9.14 -3.83
C VAL A 121 -4.84 9.16 -4.56
N CYS A 122 -5.40 7.97 -4.81
CA CYS A 122 -6.77 7.83 -5.25
C CYS A 122 -7.61 7.19 -4.14
N CYS A 123 -8.74 7.82 -3.81
CA CYS A 123 -9.67 7.29 -2.81
C CYS A 123 -11.08 7.82 -3.04
N CYS A 124 -12.06 7.17 -2.41
CA CYS A 124 -13.44 7.64 -2.45
C CYS A 124 -13.74 8.58 -1.29
N ASP A 125 -14.50 9.63 -1.58
CA ASP A 125 -15.08 10.48 -0.54
C ASP A 125 -16.22 9.76 0.19
N LYS A 126 -16.86 10.47 1.12
CA LYS A 126 -17.96 9.92 1.93
C LYS A 126 -19.19 9.54 1.10
N THR A 127 -19.32 10.07 -0.11
CA THR A 127 -20.43 9.77 -1.05
C THR A 127 -20.08 8.62 -2.01
N GLY A 128 -18.89 8.02 -1.87
CA GLY A 128 -18.39 6.98 -2.76
C GLY A 128 -17.80 7.53 -4.06
N LYS A 129 -17.67 8.85 -4.21
CA LYS A 129 -17.12 9.45 -5.43
C LYS A 129 -15.59 9.39 -5.42
N PRO A 130 -14.95 8.91 -6.50
CA PRO A 130 -13.51 8.77 -6.55
C PRO A 130 -12.81 10.09 -6.85
N TRP A 131 -11.72 10.33 -6.13
CA TRP A 131 -10.89 11.52 -6.25
C TRP A 131 -9.42 11.15 -6.36
N ILE A 132 -8.67 11.92 -7.13
CA ILE A 132 -7.20 11.89 -7.15
C ILE A 132 -6.69 13.13 -6.43
N TYR A 133 -5.77 12.93 -5.49
CA TYR A 133 -5.06 13.97 -4.76
C TYR A 133 -3.57 13.89 -5.09
N VAL A 134 -2.97 15.02 -5.46
CA VAL A 134 -1.52 15.14 -5.64
C VAL A 134 -0.98 16.05 -4.54
N MET A 135 -0.03 15.55 -3.77
CA MET A 135 0.58 16.25 -2.65
C MET A 135 2.09 16.31 -2.82
N GLY A 136 2.67 17.46 -2.50
CA GLY A 136 4.11 17.71 -2.50
C GLY A 136 4.41 18.96 -1.68
N ASP A 137 5.64 19.11 -1.21
CA ASP A 137 6.08 20.26 -0.39
C ASP A 137 5.13 20.58 0.79
N ASN A 138 4.63 19.52 1.46
CA ASN A 138 3.66 19.58 2.56
C ASN A 138 2.34 20.33 2.21
N LYS A 139 1.94 20.35 0.94
CA LYS A 139 0.73 21.02 0.45
C LYS A 139 -0.05 20.11 -0.50
N LEU A 140 -1.35 20.41 -0.65
CA LEU A 140 -2.17 19.86 -1.71
C LEU A 140 -1.88 20.65 -3.00
N ILE A 141 -1.33 19.98 -4.00
CA ILE A 141 -0.99 20.58 -5.30
C ILE A 141 -2.22 20.57 -6.20
N SER A 142 -2.92 19.43 -6.27
CA SER A 142 -4.12 19.30 -7.09
C SER A 142 -5.09 18.28 -6.51
N LYS A 143 -6.37 18.45 -6.87
CA LYS A 143 -7.47 17.56 -6.54
C LYS A 143 -8.36 17.44 -7.77
N VAL A 144 -8.57 16.22 -8.26
CA VAL A 144 -9.31 15.95 -9.49
C VAL A 144 -10.42 14.93 -9.21
N HIS A 145 -11.64 15.23 -9.66
CA HIS A 145 -12.77 14.31 -9.60
C HIS A 145 -12.72 13.35 -10.78
N LEU A 146 -13.09 12.08 -10.57
CA LEU A 146 -13.22 11.12 -11.65
C LEU A 146 -14.71 10.91 -11.96
N ASP A 147 -15.15 11.36 -13.14
CA ASP A 147 -16.57 11.37 -13.53
C ASP A 147 -17.09 9.99 -13.97
N SER A 148 -16.21 9.09 -14.42
CA SER A 148 -16.57 7.75 -14.88
C SER A 148 -15.57 6.74 -14.37
N VAL A 149 -16.04 5.85 -13.48
CA VAL A 149 -15.28 4.69 -13.02
C VAL A 149 -16.22 3.49 -13.10
N ALA A 150 -15.77 2.41 -13.74
CA ALA A 150 -16.59 1.21 -13.95
C ALA A 150 -17.01 0.53 -12.64
N ASP A 151 -16.27 0.81 -11.57
CA ASP A 151 -16.52 0.34 -10.21
C ASP A 151 -16.28 1.52 -9.24
N PRO A 152 -17.07 1.68 -8.15
CA PRO A 152 -16.80 2.69 -7.13
C PRO A 152 -15.43 2.54 -6.43
N TRP A 153 -14.60 1.55 -6.79
CA TRP A 153 -13.38 1.19 -6.08
C TRP A 153 -12.15 1.51 -6.94
N PRO A 154 -11.45 2.63 -6.71
CA PRO A 154 -10.21 2.93 -7.40
C PRO A 154 -9.07 2.02 -6.90
N LEU A 155 -8.99 0.81 -7.43
CA LEU A 155 -7.88 -0.10 -7.22
C LEU A 155 -6.78 0.20 -8.24
N HIS A 156 -5.66 0.77 -7.79
CA HIS A 156 -4.43 0.68 -8.58
C HIS A 156 -3.88 -0.74 -8.47
N CYS A 157 -4.25 -1.60 -9.42
CA CYS A 157 -3.59 -2.88 -9.63
C CYS A 157 -2.30 -2.63 -10.40
N THR A 158 -1.16 -2.63 -9.71
CA THR A 158 0.14 -2.70 -10.37
C THR A 158 0.49 -4.17 -10.57
N CYS A 159 -0.02 -4.76 -11.65
CA CYS A 159 0.48 -6.05 -12.11
C CYS A 159 1.79 -5.81 -12.85
N PHE A 160 2.89 -6.30 -12.31
CA PHE A 160 4.14 -6.47 -13.05
C PHE A 160 4.16 -7.94 -13.48
N PRO A 161 3.62 -8.29 -14.66
CA PRO A 161 3.62 -9.67 -15.11
C PRO A 161 5.06 -10.17 -15.13
N SER A 162 5.33 -11.27 -14.43
CA SER A 162 6.59 -11.96 -14.62
C SER A 162 6.62 -12.45 -16.07
N LEU A 163 7.64 -12.09 -16.85
CA LEU A 163 7.85 -12.58 -18.21
C LEU A 163 8.19 -14.08 -18.28
N VAL A 164 8.04 -14.81 -17.17
CA VAL A 164 8.17 -16.28 -17.16
C VAL A 164 7.00 -16.84 -17.97
N PRO A 165 7.26 -17.48 -19.14
CA PRO A 165 6.20 -18.10 -19.90
C PRO A 165 5.52 -19.16 -19.04
N VAL A 166 4.18 -19.15 -18.97
CA VAL A 166 3.42 -20.25 -18.37
C VAL A 166 3.83 -21.54 -19.10
N PRO A 167 4.24 -22.61 -18.40
CA PRO A 167 4.51 -23.89 -19.04
C PRO A 167 3.31 -24.27 -19.88
N ARG A 168 3.50 -24.38 -21.20
CA ARG A 168 2.44 -24.88 -22.08
C ARG A 168 2.24 -26.34 -21.69
N GLY A 169 1.04 -26.69 -21.22
CA GLY A 169 0.65 -28.09 -21.08
C GLY A 169 0.94 -28.79 -22.40
N GLN A 170 1.61 -29.95 -22.33
CA GLN A 170 1.83 -30.76 -23.53
C GLN A 170 0.48 -31.02 -24.17
N ARG A 171 0.31 -30.60 -25.42
CA ARG A 171 -0.80 -31.09 -26.22
C ARG A 171 -0.46 -32.53 -26.53
N ASP A 172 -1.35 -33.45 -26.14
CA ASP A 172 -1.28 -34.82 -26.61
C ASP A 172 -1.25 -34.80 -28.15
N GLU A 173 -0.21 -35.40 -28.72
CA GLU A 173 -0.14 -35.61 -30.17
C GLU A 173 -1.19 -36.66 -30.54
N PRO A 174 -2.04 -36.41 -31.55
CA PRO A 174 -2.95 -37.44 -32.04
C PRO A 174 -2.15 -38.48 -32.85
N GLU A 175 -2.37 -39.76 -32.53
CA GLU A 175 -1.93 -40.93 -33.29
C GLU A 175 -2.39 -40.94 -34.76
#